data_AF-A0A7C3A6R9-F1
#
_entry.id   AF-A0A7C3A6R9-F1
#
_cell.length_a   1.000
_cell.length_b   1.000
_cell.length_c   1.000
_cell.angle_alpha   90.00
_cell.angle_beta   90.00
_cell.angle_gamma   90.00
#
_symmetry.space_group_name_H-M   'P 1'
#
loop_
_entity.id
_entity.type
_entity.pdbx_description
1 polymer ?
#
loop_
_entity_poly.entity_id
_entity_poly.type
_entity_poly.pdbx_seq_one_letter_code
_entity_poly.pdbx_strand_id
1 'polypeptide(L)'
;MNRFVDILNRIRQSANLNWLTPSQQRAYNLLRERLKFLDEINLWGGRGVGKTFLGWTLWKQEEAVYVPRKEEIGCVQISPLRRFIVVDNVNWRRGIVREVLHLCRLQGYDKIILITTEPVQEQMATVELVLTSDDIERVIDNLRSIGVAPYDDEPRHLWDLVSPLNLKG
;
A
#
# COMPACT_ATOMS: atom_id res chain seq x y z
N MET A 1 -11.00 -22.60 -8.61
CA MET A 1 -10.25 -21.42 -8.16
C MET A 1 -11.17 -20.21 -8.28
N ASN A 2 -11.26 -19.36 -7.25
CA ASN A 2 -12.22 -18.25 -7.24
C ASN A 2 -11.73 -17.15 -8.19
N ARG A 3 -12.52 -16.80 -9.22
CA ARG A 3 -12.21 -15.77 -10.23
C ARG A 3 -11.68 -14.46 -9.61
N PHE A 4 -12.20 -14.09 -8.44
CA PHE A 4 -11.74 -12.92 -7.71
C PHE A 4 -10.30 -13.05 -7.20
N VAL A 5 -9.93 -14.22 -6.66
CA VAL A 5 -8.56 -14.51 -6.22
C VAL A 5 -7.59 -14.48 -7.39
N ASP A 6 -8.00 -14.98 -8.55
CA ASP A 6 -7.19 -14.94 -9.77
C ASP A 6 -6.92 -13.50 -10.24
N ILE A 7 -7.93 -12.63 -10.18
CA ILE A 7 -7.79 -11.20 -10.50
C ILE A 7 -6.79 -10.55 -9.55
N LEU A 8 -6.94 -10.74 -8.23
CA LEU A 8 -6.02 -10.18 -7.23
C LEU A 8 -4.58 -10.67 -7.44
N ASN A 9 -4.41 -11.94 -7.79
CA ASN A 9 -3.09 -12.50 -8.09
C ASN A 9 -2.47 -11.85 -9.33
N ARG A 10 -3.24 -11.65 -10.41
CA ARG A 10 -2.75 -10.95 -11.62
C ARG A 10 -2.39 -9.49 -11.34
N ILE A 11 -3.20 -8.79 -10.55
CA ILE A 11 -2.91 -7.41 -10.13
C ILE A 11 -1.61 -7.38 -9.32
N ARG A 12 -1.47 -8.24 -8.31
CA ARG A 12 -0.25 -8.34 -7.50
C ARG A 12 0.97 -8.71 -8.35
N GLN A 13 0.83 -9.62 -9.32
CA GLN A 13 1.88 -9.97 -10.27
C GLN A 13 2.29 -8.80 -11.16
N SER A 14 1.37 -7.88 -11.44
CA SER A 14 1.63 -6.71 -12.28
C SER A 14 2.09 -5.47 -11.50
N ALA A 15 2.13 -5.51 -10.16
CA ALA A 15 2.60 -4.39 -9.35
C ALA A 15 4.05 -3.99 -9.68
N ASN A 16 4.21 -2.87 -10.40
CA ASN A 16 5.47 -2.25 -10.79
C ASN A 16 5.25 -0.76 -11.03
N LEU A 17 6.33 0.01 -11.21
CA LEU A 17 6.27 1.47 -11.33
C LEU A 17 5.40 1.95 -12.51
N ASN A 18 5.40 1.25 -13.65
CA ASN A 18 4.60 1.64 -14.82
C ASN A 18 3.10 1.45 -14.58
N TRP A 19 2.71 0.65 -13.59
CA TRP A 19 1.32 0.43 -13.21
C TRP A 19 0.79 1.44 -12.20
N LEU A 20 1.64 2.30 -11.64
CA LEU A 20 1.18 3.32 -10.71
C LEU A 20 0.24 4.30 -11.44
N THR A 21 -0.81 4.69 -10.73
CA THR A 21 -1.64 5.82 -11.15
C THR A 21 -0.91 7.15 -10.93
N PRO A 22 -1.36 8.27 -11.52
CA PRO A 22 -0.73 9.57 -11.29
C PRO A 22 -0.60 9.94 -9.80
N SER A 23 -1.65 9.71 -8.99
CA SER A 23 -1.59 9.97 -7.54
C SER A 23 -0.67 9.01 -6.80
N GLN A 24 -0.66 7.74 -7.17
CA GLN A 24 0.25 6.75 -6.59
C GLN A 24 1.71 7.04 -6.95
N GLN A 25 1.99 7.49 -8.16
CA GLN A 25 3.34 7.88 -8.59
C GLN A 25 3.84 9.10 -7.81
N ARG A 26 2.98 10.11 -7.59
CA ARG A 26 3.31 11.26 -6.74
C ARG A 26 3.59 10.82 -5.31
N ALA A 27 2.74 9.96 -4.74
CA ALA A 27 2.93 9.42 -3.40
C ALA A 27 4.24 8.61 -3.28
N TYR A 28 4.54 7.74 -4.26
CA TYR A 28 5.79 6.97 -4.32
C TYR A 28 7.01 7.88 -4.33
N ASN A 29 7.02 8.91 -5.19
CA ASN A 29 8.12 9.86 -5.26
C ASN A 29 8.32 10.61 -3.94
N LEU A 30 7.23 11.05 -3.31
CA LEU A 30 7.27 11.76 -2.03
C LEU A 30 7.74 10.86 -0.88
N LEU A 31 7.32 9.59 -0.86
CA LEU A 31 7.83 8.60 0.08
C LEU A 31 9.34 8.44 -0.07
N ARG A 32 9.83 8.25 -1.31
CA ARG A 32 11.26 8.10 -1.58
C ARG A 32 12.08 9.33 -1.21
N GLU A 33 11.56 10.52 -1.48
CA GLU A 33 12.20 11.77 -1.10
C GLU A 33 12.36 11.86 0.42
N ARG A 34 11.28 11.62 1.16
CA ARG A 34 11.26 11.72 2.62
C ARG A 34 12.08 10.63 3.30
N LEU A 35 12.10 9.42 2.77
CA LEU A 35 12.90 8.31 3.31
C LEU A 35 14.41 8.56 3.26
N LYS A 36 14.87 9.55 2.47
CA LYS A 36 16.28 10.00 2.52
C LYS A 36 16.67 10.59 3.88
N PHE A 37 15.71 11.20 4.58
CA PHE A 37 15.96 11.98 5.79
C PHE A 37 15.20 11.47 7.01
N LEU A 38 14.07 10.79 6.78
CA LEU A 38 13.17 10.32 7.81
C LEU A 38 13.16 8.80 7.85
N ASP A 39 13.03 8.26 9.05
CA ASP A 39 13.02 6.81 9.27
C ASP A 39 11.59 6.24 9.32
N GLU A 40 10.61 7.11 9.48
CA GLU A 40 9.25 6.77 9.87
C GLU A 40 8.27 7.62 9.09
N ILE A 41 7.43 6.97 8.27
CA ILE A 41 6.44 7.66 7.45
C ILE A 41 5.11 6.90 7.50
N ASN A 42 4.02 7.65 7.63
CA ASN A 42 2.68 7.11 7.50
C ASN A 42 2.14 7.40 6.09
N LEU A 43 1.89 6.35 5.31
CA LEU A 43 1.09 6.42 4.09
C LEU A 43 -0.37 6.22 4.46
N TRP A 44 -1.22 7.23 4.26
CA TRP A 44 -2.63 7.13 4.64
C TRP A 44 -3.56 7.58 3.51
N GLY A 45 -4.85 7.29 3.65
CA GLY A 45 -5.87 7.67 2.70
C GLY A 45 -7.11 6.78 2.81
N GLY A 46 -8.19 7.18 2.17
CA GLY A 46 -9.48 6.46 2.22
C GLY A 46 -9.42 4.99 1.81
N ARG A 47 -10.51 4.25 2.05
CA ARG A 47 -10.63 2.87 1.57
C ARG A 47 -10.58 2.83 0.04
N GLY A 48 -9.91 1.80 -0.51
CA GLY A 48 -9.88 1.57 -1.95
C GLY A 48 -9.09 2.60 -2.79
N VAL A 49 -8.25 3.45 -2.20
CA VAL A 49 -7.42 4.41 -2.97
C VAL A 49 -6.10 3.81 -3.52
N GLY A 50 -5.81 2.54 -3.22
CA GLY A 50 -4.64 1.83 -3.78
C GLY A 50 -3.36 1.83 -2.93
N LYS A 51 -3.43 2.15 -1.63
CA LYS A 51 -2.26 2.14 -0.73
C LYS A 51 -1.54 0.79 -0.68
N THR A 52 -2.29 -0.31 -0.58
CA THR A 52 -1.76 -1.68 -0.59
C THR A 52 -0.96 -1.98 -1.86
N PHE A 53 -1.46 -1.51 -3.02
CA PHE A 53 -0.76 -1.67 -4.30
C PHE A 53 0.58 -0.92 -4.30
N LEU A 54 0.64 0.26 -3.69
CA LEU A 54 1.89 1.00 -3.50
C LEU A 54 2.87 0.24 -2.59
N GLY A 55 2.38 -0.37 -1.51
CA GLY A 55 3.18 -1.23 -0.63
C GLY A 55 3.76 -2.45 -1.36
N TRP A 56 2.96 -3.11 -2.21
CA TRP A 56 3.45 -4.21 -3.06
C TRP A 56 4.48 -3.73 -4.09
N THR A 57 4.30 -2.54 -4.64
CA THR A 57 5.23 -1.98 -5.61
C THR A 57 6.59 -1.73 -4.98
N LEU A 58 6.65 -1.12 -3.78
CA LEU A 58 7.88 -0.93 -3.01
C LEU A 58 8.59 -2.26 -2.71
N TRP A 59 7.83 -3.28 -2.31
CA TRP A 59 8.38 -4.62 -2.09
C TRP A 59 8.98 -5.23 -3.35
N LYS A 60 8.30 -5.10 -4.48
CA LYS A 60 8.76 -5.65 -5.77
C LYS A 60 9.90 -4.88 -6.40
N GLN A 61 10.09 -3.61 -6.07
CA GLN A 61 11.32 -2.88 -6.40
C GLN A 61 12.49 -3.30 -5.50
N GLU A 62 12.32 -4.33 -4.67
CA GLU A 62 13.33 -4.84 -3.73
C GLU A 62 13.75 -3.81 -2.67
N GLU A 63 12.97 -2.74 -2.51
CA GLU A 63 13.28 -1.66 -1.58
C GLU A 63 12.95 -2.05 -0.14
N ALA A 64 11.84 -2.76 0.08
CA ALA A 64 11.31 -3.03 1.42
C ALA A 64 10.87 -4.49 1.61
N VAL A 65 10.83 -4.94 2.85
CA VAL A 65 10.01 -6.10 3.27
C VAL A 65 8.56 -5.63 3.40
N TYR A 66 7.62 -6.39 2.86
CA TYR A 66 6.18 -6.09 3.00
C TYR A 66 5.52 -7.08 3.94
N VAL A 67 4.76 -6.54 4.89
CA VAL A 67 4.01 -7.30 5.88
C VAL A 67 2.54 -6.82 5.85
N PRO A 68 1.56 -7.70 5.56
CA PRO A 68 0.17 -7.27 5.37
C PRO A 68 -0.56 -6.92 6.67
N ARG A 69 -0.05 -7.37 7.83
CA ARG A 69 -0.62 -7.18 9.17
C ARG A 69 0.48 -7.13 10.23
N LYS A 70 0.27 -6.39 11.33
CA LYS A 70 1.30 -6.25 12.37
C LYS A 70 1.70 -7.58 13.02
N GLU A 71 0.80 -8.55 13.09
CA GLU A 71 1.05 -9.86 13.71
C GLU A 71 2.10 -10.68 12.95
N GLU A 72 2.39 -10.32 11.70
CA GLU A 72 3.38 -11.00 10.85
C GLU A 72 4.78 -10.34 10.92
N ILE A 73 4.94 -9.28 11.74
CA ILE A 73 6.25 -8.68 12.01
C ILE A 73 7.12 -9.70 12.75
N GLY A 74 8.29 -10.01 12.19
CA GLY A 74 9.21 -11.02 12.72
C GLY A 74 9.00 -12.43 12.17
N CYS A 75 7.92 -12.68 11.42
CA CYS A 75 7.76 -13.94 10.68
C CYS A 75 8.61 -13.99 9.40
N VAL A 76 9.13 -12.84 8.96
CA VAL A 76 9.95 -12.71 7.76
C VAL A 76 11.42 -12.54 8.16
N GLN A 77 12.30 -13.35 7.57
CA GLN A 77 13.73 -13.20 7.78
C GLN A 77 14.22 -11.87 7.21
N ILE A 78 14.88 -11.09 8.05
CA ILE A 78 15.48 -9.83 7.66
C ILE A 78 16.78 -10.12 6.94
N SER A 79 16.92 -9.53 5.75
CA SER A 79 18.21 -9.46 5.10
C SER A 79 19.02 -8.35 5.78
N PRO A 80 20.31 -8.58 6.12
CA PRO A 80 21.19 -7.53 6.63
C PRO A 80 21.25 -6.29 5.72
N LEU A 81 20.97 -6.48 4.42
CA LEU A 81 20.98 -5.45 3.39
C LEU A 81 19.63 -4.73 3.23
N ARG A 82 18.53 -5.25 3.81
CA ARG A 82 17.18 -4.69 3.68
C ARG A 82 16.56 -4.43 5.05
N ARG A 83 16.86 -3.26 5.60
CA ARG A 83 16.31 -2.76 6.87
C ARG A 83 15.17 -1.76 6.65
N PHE A 84 14.39 -1.94 5.59
CA PHE A 84 13.20 -1.16 5.29
C PHE A 84 11.98 -2.09 5.31
N ILE A 85 10.94 -1.73 6.07
CA ILE A 85 9.67 -2.45 6.15
C ILE A 85 8.49 -1.55 5.78
N VAL A 86 7.52 -2.15 5.10
CA VAL A 86 6.16 -1.62 4.91
C VAL A 86 5.21 -2.52 5.69
N VAL A 87 4.47 -1.95 6.64
CA VAL A 87 3.42 -2.65 7.40
C VAL A 87 2.06 -2.15 6.93
N ASP A 88 1.27 -3.02 6.31
CA ASP A 88 -0.07 -2.70 5.82
C ASP A 88 -1.14 -2.87 6.89
N ASN A 89 -2.31 -2.26 6.66
CA ASN A 89 -3.52 -2.38 7.48
C ASN A 89 -3.30 -2.05 8.97
N VAL A 90 -2.45 -1.07 9.26
CA VAL A 90 -2.17 -0.63 10.63
C VAL A 90 -3.31 0.26 11.13
N ASN A 91 -3.68 0.12 12.40
CA ASN A 91 -4.61 1.03 13.05
C ASN A 91 -3.91 2.37 13.34
N TRP A 92 -4.55 3.48 13.00
CA TRP A 92 -3.98 4.84 13.10
C TRP A 92 -3.87 5.38 14.54
N ARG A 93 -4.48 4.71 15.52
CA ARG A 93 -4.46 5.14 16.92
C ARG A 93 -3.05 5.07 17.50
N ARG A 94 -2.67 6.13 18.20
CA ARG A 94 -1.32 6.35 18.75
C ARG A 94 -0.72 5.13 19.47
N GLY A 95 -1.49 4.47 20.34
CA GLY A 95 -1.01 3.30 21.09
C GLY A 95 -0.57 2.14 20.19
N ILE A 96 -1.36 1.84 19.17
CA ILE A 96 -1.06 0.77 18.21
C ILE A 96 0.11 1.17 17.30
N VAL A 97 0.16 2.42 16.86
CA VAL A 97 1.28 2.93 16.04
C VAL A 97 2.60 2.76 16.78
N ARG A 98 2.67 3.17 18.06
CA ARG A 98 3.88 3.02 18.89
C ARG A 98 4.29 1.57 19.07
N GLU A 99 3.32 0.70 19.34
CA GLU A 99 3.55 -0.74 19.44
C GLU A 99 4.18 -1.29 18.16
N VAL A 100 3.60 -0.99 17.00
CA VAL A 100 4.10 -1.45 15.69
C VAL A 100 5.50 -0.91 15.39
N LEU A 101 5.75 0.37 15.65
CA LEU A 101 7.07 0.97 15.49
C LEU A 101 8.10 0.28 16.37
N HIS A 102 7.78 0.09 17.65
CA HIS A 102 8.66 -0.60 18.59
C HIS A 102 8.98 -2.03 18.12
N LEU A 103 7.97 -2.79 17.67
CA LEU A 103 8.16 -4.13 17.12
C LEU A 103 9.08 -4.11 15.90
N CYS A 104 8.89 -3.17 14.96
CA CYS A 104 9.76 -3.04 13.79
C CYS A 104 11.23 -2.75 14.18
N ARG A 105 11.44 -1.86 15.16
CA ARG A 105 12.78 -1.54 15.68
C ARG A 105 13.44 -2.72 16.37
N LEU A 106 12.69 -3.46 17.19
CA LEU A 106 13.19 -4.68 17.83
C LEU A 106 13.62 -5.74 16.82
N GLN A 107 12.93 -5.83 15.69
CA GLN A 107 13.35 -6.70 14.59
C GLN A 107 14.57 -6.16 13.85
N GLY A 108 14.92 -4.87 13.97
CA GLY A 108 16.11 -4.29 13.34
C GLY A 108 15.82 -3.57 12.02
N TYR A 109 14.57 -3.12 11.80
CA TYR A 109 14.24 -2.25 10.69
C TYR A 109 14.56 -0.78 11.01
N ASP A 110 15.26 -0.13 10.09
CA ASP A 110 15.73 1.26 10.17
C ASP A 110 14.77 2.22 9.45
N LYS A 111 14.12 1.79 8.37
CA LYS A 111 13.09 2.56 7.66
C LYS A 111 11.75 1.84 7.80
N ILE A 112 10.69 2.59 8.11
CA ILE A 112 9.36 2.06 8.37
C ILE A 112 8.32 2.90 7.65
N ILE A 113 7.50 2.26 6.81
CA ILE A 113 6.24 2.82 6.33
C ILE A 113 5.07 2.10 6.99
N LEU A 114 4.17 2.88 7.58
CA LEU A 114 2.90 2.37 8.10
C LEU A 114 1.77 2.78 7.15
N ILE A 115 0.99 1.80 6.67
CA ILE A 115 -0.20 2.07 5.86
C ILE A 115 -1.44 2.06 6.74
N THR A 116 -2.20 3.15 6.71
CA THR A 116 -3.41 3.35 7.53
C THR A 116 -4.55 3.95 6.71
N THR A 117 -5.78 3.90 7.22
CA THR A 117 -6.94 4.54 6.58
C THR A 117 -7.11 6.02 6.92
N GLU A 118 -6.50 6.48 7.99
CA GLU A 118 -6.54 7.85 8.52
C GLU A 118 -5.12 8.26 8.95
N PRO A 119 -4.81 9.56 9.03
CA PRO A 119 -3.50 9.99 9.49
C PRO A 119 -3.25 9.51 10.92
N VAL A 120 -2.04 9.03 11.18
CA VAL A 120 -1.65 8.58 12.53
C VAL A 120 -1.73 9.72 13.55
N GLN A 121 -2.18 9.41 14.77
CA GLN A 121 -2.19 10.36 15.89
C GLN A 121 -0.84 10.41 16.63
N GLU A 122 0.24 10.51 15.86
CA GLU A 122 1.61 10.59 16.37
C GLU A 122 2.40 11.62 15.55
N GLN A 123 3.45 12.20 16.13
CA GLN A 123 4.35 13.10 15.40
C GLN A 123 5.22 12.29 14.43
N MET A 124 4.68 12.04 13.24
CA MET A 124 5.32 11.30 12.16
C MET A 124 5.03 12.01 10.83
N ALA A 125 5.95 11.92 9.87
CA ALA A 125 5.66 12.43 8.53
C ALA A 125 4.54 11.64 7.86
N THR A 126 3.61 12.33 7.20
CA THR A 126 2.43 11.72 6.59
C THR A 126 2.37 11.97 5.09
N VAL A 127 2.15 10.93 4.28
CA VAL A 127 1.87 11.03 2.85
C VAL A 127 0.43 10.59 2.64
N GLU A 128 -0.42 11.50 2.18
CA GLU A 128 -1.81 11.21 1.85
C GLU A 128 -1.91 10.71 0.41
N LEU A 129 -2.67 9.63 0.21
CA LEU A 129 -3.07 9.14 -1.10
C LEU A 129 -4.57 9.40 -1.30
N VAL A 130 -4.87 10.34 -2.18
CA VAL A 130 -6.23 10.72 -2.57
C VAL A 130 -6.51 10.15 -3.96
N LEU A 131 -7.70 9.57 -4.13
CA LEU A 131 -8.15 9.03 -5.41
C LEU A 131 -8.70 10.15 -6.31
N THR A 132 -8.32 10.13 -7.58
CA THR A 132 -8.79 11.05 -8.62
C THR A 132 -9.44 10.30 -9.79
N SER A 133 -10.13 11.02 -10.68
CA SER A 133 -10.69 10.45 -11.92
C SER A 133 -9.60 9.82 -12.81
N ASP A 134 -8.46 10.50 -12.95
CA ASP A 134 -7.33 10.03 -13.77
C ASP A 134 -6.76 8.72 -13.21
N ASP A 135 -6.82 8.52 -11.88
CA ASP A 135 -6.41 7.27 -11.26
C ASP A 135 -7.35 6.12 -11.63
N ILE A 136 -8.66 6.39 -11.68
CA ILE A 136 -9.68 5.40 -12.06
C ILE A 136 -9.46 4.97 -13.51
N GLU A 137 -9.34 5.93 -14.44
CA GLU A 137 -9.07 5.66 -15.85
C GLU A 137 -7.79 4.83 -16.03
N ARG A 138 -6.72 5.22 -15.32
CA ARG A 138 -5.45 4.48 -15.36
C ARG A 138 -5.60 3.05 -14.85
N VAL A 139 -6.36 2.82 -13.78
CA VAL A 139 -6.60 1.47 -13.27
C VAL A 139 -7.43 0.64 -14.25
N ILE A 140 -8.44 1.22 -14.90
CA ILE A 140 -9.22 0.52 -15.93
C ILE A 140 -8.30 0.05 -17.07
N ASP A 141 -7.40 0.91 -17.56
CA ASP A 141 -6.45 0.55 -18.61
C ASP A 141 -5.49 -0.55 -18.16
N ASN A 142 -4.97 -0.43 -16.93
CA ASN A 142 -4.11 -1.46 -16.34
C ASN A 142 -4.83 -2.81 -16.25
N LEU A 143 -6.08 -2.84 -15.75
CA LEU A 143 -6.88 -4.07 -15.68
C LEU A 143 -7.11 -4.69 -17.06
N ARG A 144 -7.45 -3.87 -18.06
CA ARG A 144 -7.62 -4.34 -19.45
C ARG A 144 -6.34 -4.96 -19.99
N SER A 145 -5.17 -4.40 -19.67
CA SER A 145 -3.87 -4.93 -20.12
C SER A 145 -3.55 -6.34 -19.61
N ILE A 146 -4.19 -6.80 -18.53
CA ILE A 146 -4.06 -8.16 -17.98
C ILE A 146 -5.30 -9.03 -18.23
N GLY A 147 -6.16 -8.60 -19.17
CA GLY A 147 -7.37 -9.31 -19.55
C GLY A 147 -8.44 -9.33 -18.46
N VAL A 148 -8.51 -8.29 -17.62
CA VAL A 148 -9.53 -8.12 -16.59
C VAL A 148 -10.46 -6.97 -17.01
N ALA A 149 -11.74 -7.27 -17.18
CA ALA A 149 -12.76 -6.24 -17.35
C ALA A 149 -13.14 -5.67 -15.97
N PRO A 150 -13.33 -4.34 -15.85
CA PRO A 150 -13.80 -3.72 -14.62
C PRO A 150 -15.23 -4.22 -14.29
N TYR A 151 -15.54 -4.30 -12.99
CA TYR A 151 -16.86 -4.74 -12.51
C TYR A 151 -17.91 -3.62 -12.44
N ASP A 152 -17.47 -2.37 -12.25
CA ASP A 152 -18.32 -1.20 -12.14
C ASP A 152 -17.85 -0.12 -13.12
N ASP A 153 -18.81 0.53 -13.78
CA ASP A 153 -18.58 1.63 -14.73
C ASP A 153 -18.55 2.99 -14.01
N GLU A 154 -19.07 3.09 -12.78
CA GLU A 154 -19.08 4.30 -11.94
C GLU A 154 -18.47 4.04 -10.54
N PRO A 155 -17.19 3.65 -10.47
CA PRO A 155 -16.55 3.26 -9.22
C PRO A 155 -16.39 4.44 -8.26
N ARG A 156 -16.72 4.23 -6.98
CA ARG A 156 -16.45 5.20 -5.90
C ARG A 156 -15.03 5.08 -5.38
N HIS A 157 -14.48 3.88 -5.46
CA HIS A 157 -13.09 3.58 -5.15
C HIS A 157 -12.57 2.42 -6.00
N LEU A 158 -11.25 2.21 -6.05
CA LEU A 158 -10.63 1.22 -6.92
C LEU A 158 -11.04 -0.23 -6.61
N TRP A 159 -11.63 -0.47 -5.43
CA TRP A 159 -12.14 -1.80 -5.08
C TRP A 159 -13.38 -2.18 -5.89
N ASP A 160 -14.20 -1.20 -6.30
CA ASP A 160 -15.41 -1.44 -7.09
C ASP A 160 -15.06 -1.96 -8.50
N LEU A 161 -13.88 -1.60 -9.00
CA LEU A 161 -13.39 -2.07 -10.29
C LEU A 161 -13.01 -3.55 -10.29
N VAL A 162 -12.66 -4.13 -9.13
CA VAL A 162 -12.02 -5.46 -9.03
C VAL A 162 -12.83 -6.47 -8.23
N SER A 163 -13.76 -6.01 -7.40
CA SER A 163 -14.57 -6.89 -6.55
C SER A 163 -15.98 -7.06 -7.10
N PRO A 164 -16.47 -8.31 -7.25
CA PRO A 164 -17.88 -8.56 -7.57
C PRO A 164 -18.82 -8.27 -6.39
N LEU A 165 -18.26 -8.05 -5.19
CA LEU A 165 -19.03 -7.77 -3.99
C LEU A 165 -19.26 -6.27 -3.90
N ASN A 166 -20.51 -5.85 -4.02
CA ASN A 166 -20.96 -4.53 -3.63
C ASN A 166 -20.78 -4.40 -2.10
N LEU A 167 -19.58 -4.07 -1.65
CA LEU A 167 -19.31 -3.70 -0.27
C LEU A 167 -19.82 -2.27 -0.06
N LYS A 168 -21.15 -2.11 -0.08
CA LYS A 168 -21.82 -0.92 0.43
C LYS A 168 -21.70 -0.96 1.95
N GLY A 169 -20.56 -0.50 2.49
CA GLY A 169 -20.25 -0.46 3.91
C GLY A 169 -19.16 0.54 4.24
#